data_AF-A0A7S4HR91-F1
#
_entry.id   AF-A0A7S4HR91-F1
#
_cell.length_a   1.000
_cell.length_b   1.000
_cell.length_c   1.000
_cell.angle_alpha   90.00
_cell.angle_beta   90.00
_cell.angle_gamma   90.00
#
_symmetry.space_group_name_H-M   'P 1'
#
loop_
_entity.id
_entity.type
_entity.pdbx_description
1 polymer ?
#
loop_
_entity_poly.entity_id
_entity_poly.type
_entity_poly.pdbx_seq_one_letter_code
_entity_poly.pdbx_strand_id
1 'polypeptide(L)'
;FAEHCTTTSTGFKVLPPFIRIIQGDGVSYETLATILQAMMDANYAAENLAFGSGGALLQKLNRDTQKCAFKCSEITKADGTSTFVYKDPITDKGKQSKMGKLSLERDPAGNIVTVTEGKGDPAKDMLVEVFKNGVLLIDQKFEDIRARAKC
;
A
#
# COMPACT_ATOMS: atom_id res chain seq x y z
N PHE A 1 3.30 16.32 39.18
CA PHE A 1 3.89 16.00 37.86
C PHE A 1 3.60 17.03 36.79
N ALA A 2 2.60 17.91 36.93
CA ALA A 2 2.30 18.95 35.94
C ALA A 2 3.48 19.91 35.74
N GLU A 3 4.28 20.11 36.79
CA GLU A 3 5.52 20.88 36.82
C GLU A 3 6.63 20.31 35.93
N HIS A 4 6.54 19.04 35.52
CA HIS A 4 7.50 18.39 34.61
C HIS A 4 7.00 18.31 33.16
N CYS A 5 5.79 18.81 32.88
CA CYS A 5 5.29 18.91 31.52
C CYS A 5 5.98 20.07 30.80
N THR A 6 6.30 19.86 29.52
CA THR A 6 6.82 20.91 28.64
C THR A 6 5.81 21.25 27.56
N THR A 7 6.14 22.23 26.71
CA THR A 7 5.28 22.65 25.60
C THR A 7 6.10 22.61 24.31
N THR A 8 5.52 22.09 23.23
CA THR A 8 6.13 22.13 21.90
C THR A 8 6.23 23.58 21.40
N SER A 9 7.04 23.83 20.36
CA SER A 9 7.09 25.13 19.69
C SER A 9 5.74 25.57 19.10
N THR A 10 4.85 24.61 18.85
CA THR A 10 3.50 24.81 18.33
C THR A 10 2.43 24.96 19.42
N GLY A 11 2.81 24.99 20.71
CA GLY A 11 1.90 25.29 21.82
C GLY A 11 1.19 24.10 22.46
N PHE A 12 1.58 22.86 22.14
CA PHE A 12 0.94 21.65 22.68
C PHE A 12 1.69 21.09 23.90
N LYS A 13 0.96 20.59 24.90
CA LYS A 13 1.52 20.03 26.13
C LYS A 13 2.17 18.67 25.88
N VAL A 14 3.33 18.47 26.48
CA VAL A 14 4.11 17.23 26.46
C VAL A 14 4.21 16.70 27.88
N LEU A 15 3.87 15.42 28.06
CA LEU A 15 4.00 14.74 29.34
C LEU A 15 5.48 14.56 29.72
N PRO A 16 5.79 14.40 31.01
CA PRO A 16 7.15 14.13 31.46
C PRO A 16 7.75 12.94 30.70
N PRO A 17 9.06 12.94 30.40
CA PRO A 17 9.67 11.97 29.47
C PRO A 17 9.53 10.51 29.91
N PHE A 18 9.25 10.25 31.19
CA PHE A 18 9.04 8.92 31.78
C PHE A 18 7.56 8.48 31.83
N ILE A 19 6.63 9.25 31.22
CA ILE A 19 5.19 8.90 31.13
C ILE A 19 4.71 9.06 29.70
N ARG A 20 4.09 8.01 29.14
CA ARG A 20 3.40 8.03 27.84
C ARG A 20 2.08 7.26 27.92
N ILE A 21 1.22 7.50 26.94
CA ILE A 21 -0.10 6.88 26.83
C ILE A 21 -0.09 5.94 25.63
N ILE A 22 -0.78 4.81 25.75
CA ILE A 22 -1.11 3.95 24.62
C ILE A 22 -2.62 3.77 24.56
N GLN A 23 -3.23 4.12 23.42
CA GLN A 23 -4.61 3.77 23.13
C GLN A 23 -4.61 2.47 22.34
N GLY A 24 -5.14 1.40 22.94
CA GLY A 24 -5.15 0.05 22.34
C GLY A 24 -6.53 -0.46 21.93
N ASP A 25 -7.59 0.21 22.37
CA ASP A 25 -8.97 -0.22 22.11
C ASP A 25 -9.61 0.62 21.00
N GLY A 26 -10.42 -0.01 20.15
CA GLY A 26 -11.14 0.68 19.07
C GLY A 26 -10.29 1.39 18.00
N VAL A 27 -8.98 1.13 17.92
CA VAL A 27 -8.08 1.80 16.96
C VAL A 27 -8.19 1.17 15.57
N SER A 28 -8.59 1.96 14.58
CA SER A 28 -8.61 1.63 13.15
C SER A 28 -8.12 2.83 12.32
N TYR A 29 -8.00 2.65 11.00
CA TYR A 29 -7.64 3.76 10.09
C TYR A 29 -8.56 4.98 10.27
N GLU A 30 -9.86 4.74 10.46
CA GLU A 30 -10.89 5.77 10.60
C GLU A 30 -10.83 6.49 11.95
N THR A 31 -10.56 5.76 13.05
CA THR A 31 -10.58 6.34 14.40
C THR A 31 -9.28 7.05 14.79
N LEU A 32 -8.16 6.74 14.13
CA LEU A 32 -6.86 7.41 14.37
C LEU A 32 -6.97 8.93 14.28
N ALA A 33 -7.60 9.45 13.21
CA ALA A 33 -7.77 10.88 13.01
C ALA A 33 -8.63 11.51 14.11
N THR A 34 -9.73 10.86 14.51
CA THR A 34 -10.60 11.33 15.59
C THR A 34 -9.87 11.39 16.93
N ILE A 35 -9.06 10.38 17.25
CA ILE A 35 -8.29 10.36 18.51
C ILE A 35 -7.24 11.48 18.51
N LEU A 36 -6.51 11.66 17.40
CA LEU A 36 -5.53 12.74 17.26
C LEU A 36 -6.19 14.12 17.32
N GLN A 37 -7.37 14.28 16.74
CA GLN A 37 -8.14 15.53 16.84
C GLN A 37 -8.54 15.82 18.30
N ALA A 38 -9.01 14.83 19.05
CA ALA A 38 -9.34 15.01 20.46
C ALA A 38 -8.12 15.40 21.30
N MET A 39 -6.93 14.86 21.01
CA MET A 39 -5.70 15.32 21.64
C MET A 39 -5.37 16.77 21.29
N MET A 40 -5.54 17.13 20.02
CA MET A 40 -5.29 18.49 19.52
C MET A 40 -6.21 19.49 20.23
N ASP A 41 -7.52 19.21 20.30
CA ASP A 41 -8.53 20.07 20.94
C ASP A 41 -8.26 20.22 22.45
N ALA A 42 -7.68 19.18 23.08
CA ALA A 42 -7.25 19.21 24.47
C ALA A 42 -5.86 19.84 24.69
N ASN A 43 -5.22 20.37 23.63
CA ASN A 43 -3.88 20.94 23.62
C ASN A 43 -2.77 19.98 24.07
N TYR A 44 -2.85 18.69 23.71
CA TYR A 44 -1.79 17.71 23.94
C TYR A 44 -1.06 17.35 22.64
N ALA A 45 0.26 17.23 22.73
CA ALA A 45 1.10 16.85 21.60
C ALA A 45 0.91 15.36 21.28
N ALA A 46 0.91 15.01 19.99
CA ALA A 46 0.76 13.63 19.52
C ALA A 46 1.89 12.71 20.01
N GLU A 47 3.08 13.25 20.32
CA GLU A 47 4.22 12.47 20.85
C GLU A 47 3.96 11.85 22.24
N ASN A 48 2.88 12.26 22.91
CA ASN A 48 2.45 11.64 24.16
C ASN A 48 1.78 10.28 23.96
N LEU A 49 1.36 9.96 22.73
CA LEU A 49 0.49 8.84 22.42
C LEU A 49 1.14 7.85 21.46
N ALA A 50 1.01 6.57 21.79
CA ALA A 50 1.16 5.45 20.87
C ALA A 50 -0.20 4.77 20.63
N PHE A 51 -0.30 4.04 19.52
CA PHE A 51 -1.49 3.30 19.15
C PHE A 51 -1.22 1.81 19.12
N GLY A 52 -2.08 1.02 19.75
CA GLY A 52 -2.17 -0.42 19.55
C GLY A 52 -3.38 -0.74 18.68
N SER A 53 -3.20 -1.47 17.58
CA SER A 53 -4.32 -1.96 16.76
C SER A 53 -4.11 -3.44 16.44
N GLY A 54 -5.08 -4.27 16.84
CA GLY A 54 -5.11 -5.69 16.54
C GLY A 54 -6.01 -6.00 15.35
N GLY A 55 -7.26 -6.36 15.62
CA GLY A 55 -8.20 -6.85 14.61
C GLY A 55 -8.48 -5.86 13.48
N ALA A 56 -8.54 -4.55 13.74
CA ALA A 56 -8.74 -3.57 12.68
C ALA A 56 -7.55 -3.49 11.70
N LEU A 57 -6.32 -3.62 12.22
CA LEU A 57 -5.10 -3.63 11.42
C LEU A 57 -4.90 -4.94 10.64
N LEU A 58 -5.21 -6.09 11.27
CA LEU A 58 -4.81 -7.40 10.74
C LEU A 58 -5.97 -8.28 10.24
N GLN A 59 -7.23 -7.97 10.55
CA GLN A 59 -8.38 -8.84 10.23
C GLN A 59 -9.57 -8.14 9.57
N LYS A 60 -9.78 -6.83 9.77
CA LYS A 60 -10.86 -6.08 9.13
C LYS A 60 -10.53 -5.62 7.71
N LEU A 61 -9.67 -6.36 7.02
CA LEU A 61 -9.31 -6.16 5.62
C LEU A 61 -9.67 -7.43 4.86
N ASN A 62 -10.08 -7.28 3.60
CA ASN A 62 -10.34 -8.43 2.73
C ASN A 62 -9.75 -8.19 1.34
N ARG A 63 -9.80 -9.23 0.50
CA ARG A 63 -9.27 -9.20 -0.87
C ARG A 63 -9.82 -8.02 -1.70
N ASP A 64 -11.07 -7.64 -1.47
CA ASP A 64 -11.75 -6.59 -2.20
C ASP A 64 -11.40 -5.19 -1.72
N THR A 65 -10.84 -5.02 -0.51
CA THR A 65 -10.39 -3.72 0.02
C THR A 65 -9.45 -3.00 -0.95
N GLN A 66 -8.53 -3.74 -1.58
CA GLN A 66 -7.63 -3.23 -2.63
C GLN A 66 -7.94 -3.84 -4.01
N LYS A 67 -9.10 -4.51 -4.14
CA LYS A 67 -9.56 -5.19 -5.37
C LYS A 67 -8.52 -6.15 -5.97
N CYS A 68 -7.76 -6.86 -5.12
CA CYS A 68 -6.73 -7.78 -5.57
C CYS A 68 -7.33 -8.89 -6.44
N ALA A 69 -6.83 -9.04 -7.68
CA ALA A 69 -7.38 -9.95 -8.66
C ALA A 69 -6.31 -10.51 -9.59
N PHE A 70 -6.46 -11.79 -9.93
CA PHE A 70 -5.69 -12.45 -10.99
C PHE A 70 -6.59 -12.70 -12.21
N LYS A 71 -6.08 -12.41 -13.42
CA LYS A 71 -6.80 -12.54 -14.69
C LYS A 71 -5.82 -12.92 -15.80
N CYS A 72 -6.23 -13.83 -16.68
CA CYS A 72 -5.53 -14.07 -17.94
C CYS A 72 -5.73 -12.85 -18.86
N SER A 73 -4.64 -12.33 -19.42
CA SER A 73 -4.66 -11.24 -20.40
C SER A 73 -4.28 -11.69 -21.81
N GLU A 74 -3.58 -12.83 -21.95
CA GLU A 74 -3.10 -13.36 -23.23
C GLU A 74 -2.92 -14.88 -23.15
N ILE A 75 -3.16 -15.56 -24.28
CA ILE A 75 -2.82 -16.97 -24.50
C ILE A 75 -1.90 -17.05 -25.72
N THR A 76 -0.69 -17.59 -25.55
CA THR A 76 0.20 -17.96 -26.65
C THR A 76 -0.02 -19.42 -27.00
N LYS A 77 -0.34 -19.69 -28.27
CA LYS A 77 -0.63 -21.03 -28.79
C LYS A 77 0.65 -21.74 -29.25
N ALA A 78 0.56 -23.04 -29.49
CA ALA A 78 1.69 -23.86 -29.92
C ALA A 78 2.28 -23.44 -31.28
N ASP A 79 1.49 -22.79 -32.14
CA ASP A 79 1.94 -22.23 -33.43
C ASP A 79 2.63 -20.86 -33.30
N GLY A 80 2.80 -20.36 -32.07
CA GLY A 80 3.41 -19.06 -31.78
C GLY A 80 2.45 -17.87 -31.89
N THR A 81 1.19 -18.07 -32.25
CA THR A 81 0.20 -16.97 -32.28
C THR A 81 -0.30 -16.64 -30.88
N SER A 82 -0.44 -15.35 -30.57
CA SER A 82 -1.07 -14.89 -29.34
C SER A 82 -2.51 -14.46 -29.58
N THR A 83 -3.37 -14.69 -28.59
CA THR A 83 -4.75 -14.17 -28.57
C THR A 83 -4.96 -13.41 -27.26
N PHE A 84 -5.41 -12.16 -27.38
CA PHE A 84 -5.75 -11.35 -26.21
C PHE A 84 -7.03 -11.87 -25.58
N VAL A 85 -7.02 -11.99 -24.26
CA VAL A 85 -8.16 -12.44 -23.47
C VAL A 85 -8.46 -11.38 -22.43
N TYR A 86 -9.72 -11.00 -22.29
CA TYR A 86 -10.14 -10.08 -21.27
C TYR A 86 -11.61 -10.30 -20.92
N LYS A 87 -11.98 -9.89 -19.71
CA LYS A 87 -13.37 -9.83 -19.27
C LYS A 87 -13.85 -8.39 -19.40
N ASP A 88 -15.00 -8.19 -20.03
CA ASP A 88 -15.71 -6.91 -20.06
C ASP A 88 -17.18 -7.14 -19.65
N PRO A 89 -17.49 -7.08 -18.34
CA PRO A 89 -18.86 -7.31 -17.87
C PRO A 89 -19.80 -6.19 -18.34
N ILE A 90 -20.95 -6.58 -18.89
CA ILE A 90 -21.98 -5.63 -19.36
C ILE A 90 -22.47 -4.72 -18.21
N THR A 91 -22.65 -5.28 -17.02
CA THR A 91 -23.28 -4.60 -15.88
C THR A 91 -22.29 -3.88 -14.95
N ASP A 92 -20.98 -4.04 -15.16
CA ASP A 92 -19.96 -3.46 -14.27
C ASP A 92 -18.66 -3.20 -15.05
N LYS A 93 -18.62 -2.06 -15.74
CA LYS A 93 -17.48 -1.63 -16.54
C LYS A 93 -16.21 -1.39 -15.71
N GLY A 94 -16.34 -1.12 -14.41
CA GLY A 94 -15.20 -1.01 -13.49
C GLY A 94 -14.43 -2.32 -13.29
N LYS A 95 -14.98 -3.46 -13.74
CA LYS A 95 -14.37 -4.79 -13.69
C LYS A 95 -13.78 -5.25 -15.03
N GLN A 96 -13.64 -4.35 -16.01
CA GLN A 96 -12.95 -4.67 -17.24
C GLN A 96 -11.47 -4.99 -16.95
N SER A 97 -10.98 -6.13 -17.42
CA SER A 97 -9.56 -6.50 -17.27
C SER A 97 -8.72 -5.96 -18.42
N LYS A 98 -7.43 -5.73 -18.16
CA LYS A 98 -6.44 -5.43 -19.21
C LYS A 98 -6.21 -6.65 -20.11
N MET A 99 -5.65 -6.42 -21.30
CA MET A 99 -5.45 -7.44 -22.32
C MET A 99 -4.03 -7.40 -22.92
N GLY A 100 -3.60 -8.54 -23.44
CA GLY A 100 -2.27 -8.77 -23.99
C GLY A 100 -1.16 -8.83 -22.94
N LYS A 101 0.08 -8.92 -23.42
CA LYS A 101 1.28 -8.75 -22.60
C LYS A 101 1.34 -7.34 -21.98
N LEU A 102 1.67 -7.30 -20.70
CA LEU A 102 1.69 -6.07 -19.90
C LEU A 102 3.12 -5.72 -19.49
N SER A 103 3.43 -4.42 -19.41
CA SER A 103 4.61 -3.88 -18.74
C SER A 103 4.19 -2.80 -17.75
N LEU A 104 5.02 -2.55 -16.74
CA LEU A 104 4.85 -1.45 -15.80
C LEU A 104 5.95 -0.43 -16.03
N GLU A 105 5.61 0.79 -16.40
CA GLU A 105 6.59 1.80 -16.82
C GLU A 105 6.37 3.13 -16.09
N ARG A 106 7.31 4.06 -16.24
CA ARG A 106 7.11 5.46 -15.85
C ARG A 106 6.87 6.32 -17.09
N ASP A 107 5.83 7.14 -17.05
CA ASP A 107 5.61 8.15 -18.08
C ASP A 107 6.63 9.31 -17.95
N PRO A 108 6.70 10.24 -18.92
CA PRO A 108 7.61 11.39 -18.83
C PRO A 108 7.37 12.32 -17.63
N ALA A 109 6.20 12.26 -16.99
CA ALA A 109 5.89 13.00 -15.77
C ALA A 109 6.26 12.23 -14.49
N GLY A 110 6.77 11.00 -14.61
CA GLY A 110 7.20 10.15 -13.50
C GLY A 110 6.09 9.26 -12.91
N ASN A 111 4.86 9.30 -13.44
CA ASN A 111 3.76 8.48 -12.96
C ASN A 111 3.95 7.02 -13.39
N ILE A 112 3.54 6.09 -12.53
CA ILE A 112 3.54 4.66 -12.85
C ILE A 112 2.34 4.35 -13.75
N VAL A 113 2.60 3.76 -14.92
CA VAL A 113 1.59 3.41 -15.92
C VAL A 113 1.73 1.95 -16.34
N THR A 114 0.61 1.28 -16.61
CA THR A 114 0.63 -0.05 -17.22
C THR A 114 0.44 0.08 -18.72
N VAL A 115 1.45 -0.32 -19.49
CA VAL A 115 1.32 -0.44 -20.95
C VAL A 115 0.80 -1.84 -21.28
N THR A 116 -0.07 -1.93 -22.28
CA THR A 116 -0.85 -3.15 -22.60
C THR A 116 -0.58 -3.63 -24.01
N GLU A 117 -1.15 -4.78 -24.40
CA GLU A 117 -1.11 -5.29 -25.77
C GLU A 117 0.31 -5.51 -26.33
N GLY A 118 1.31 -5.70 -25.45
CA GLY A 118 2.72 -5.85 -25.84
C GLY A 118 3.37 -4.58 -26.40
N LYS A 119 2.75 -3.40 -26.24
CA LYS A 119 3.27 -2.11 -26.72
C LYS A 119 4.35 -1.49 -25.82
N GLY A 120 4.62 -2.13 -24.69
CA GLY A 120 5.60 -1.67 -23.72
C GLY A 120 7.03 -1.77 -24.23
N ASP A 121 7.91 -0.96 -23.63
CA ASP A 121 9.34 -1.00 -23.86
C ASP A 121 10.00 -1.90 -22.81
N PRO A 122 10.56 -3.07 -23.17
CA PRO A 122 11.21 -3.96 -22.21
C PRO A 122 12.35 -3.31 -21.42
N ALA A 123 13.00 -2.27 -21.96
CA ALA A 123 14.06 -1.55 -21.25
C ALA A 123 13.51 -0.61 -20.16
N LYS A 124 12.21 -0.31 -20.18
CA LYS A 124 11.52 0.54 -19.20
C LYS A 124 10.65 -0.25 -18.24
N ASP A 125 10.44 -1.53 -18.50
CA ASP A 125 9.60 -2.38 -17.66
C ASP A 125 10.20 -2.52 -16.26
N MET A 126 9.43 -2.10 -15.27
CA MET A 126 9.75 -2.17 -13.86
C MET A 126 9.48 -3.56 -13.27
N LEU A 127 8.75 -4.42 -14.00
CA LEU A 127 8.54 -5.82 -13.61
C LEU A 127 9.83 -6.62 -13.82
N VAL A 128 10.17 -7.43 -12.83
CA VAL A 128 11.36 -8.29 -12.87
C VAL A 128 10.96 -9.75 -12.70
N GLU A 129 11.67 -10.64 -13.40
CA GLU A 129 11.47 -12.08 -13.26
C GLU A 129 11.98 -12.54 -11.89
N VAL A 130 11.05 -12.82 -10.97
CA VAL A 130 11.39 -13.27 -9.60
C VAL A 130 11.43 -14.79 -9.49
N PHE A 131 10.77 -15.50 -10.40
CA PHE A 131 10.64 -16.96 -10.41
C PHE A 131 10.55 -17.47 -11.84
N LYS A 132 11.31 -18.51 -12.17
CA LYS A 132 11.31 -19.12 -13.50
C LYS A 132 11.52 -20.63 -13.38
N ASN A 133 10.65 -21.41 -14.02
CA ASN A 133 10.80 -22.87 -14.16
C ASN A 133 11.09 -23.61 -12.84
N GLY A 134 10.38 -23.27 -11.76
CA GLY A 134 10.57 -23.92 -10.46
C GLY A 134 11.64 -23.27 -9.57
N VAL A 135 12.38 -22.27 -10.07
CA VAL A 135 13.51 -21.66 -9.38
C VAL A 135 13.18 -20.22 -8.98
N LEU A 136 13.39 -19.90 -7.71
CA LEU A 136 13.39 -18.52 -7.21
C LEU A 136 14.67 -17.81 -7.68
N LEU A 137 14.52 -16.72 -8.42
CA LEU A 137 15.65 -15.97 -8.98
C LEU A 137 16.07 -14.78 -8.11
N ILE A 138 15.12 -14.22 -7.37
CA ILE A 138 15.32 -13.05 -6.53
C ILE A 138 14.76 -13.35 -5.15
N ASP A 139 15.64 -13.43 -4.16
CA ASP A 139 15.28 -13.45 -2.74
C ASP A 139 15.46 -12.04 -2.17
N GLN A 140 14.41 -11.51 -1.52
CA GLN A 140 14.39 -10.13 -1.04
C GLN A 140 14.49 -10.09 0.48
N LYS A 141 15.48 -9.37 0.98
CA LYS A 141 15.60 -9.15 2.42
C LYS A 141 14.51 -8.22 2.92
N PHE A 142 14.07 -8.48 4.14
CA PHE A 142 13.06 -7.65 4.80
C PHE A 142 13.51 -6.19 4.99
N GLU A 143 14.80 -5.95 5.21
CA GLU A 143 15.38 -4.60 5.32
C GLU A 143 15.25 -3.79 4.02
N ASP A 144 15.47 -4.43 2.87
CA ASP A 144 15.35 -3.79 1.55
C ASP A 144 13.89 -3.44 1.26
N ILE A 145 12.97 -4.33 1.62
CA ILE A 145 11.53 -4.08 1.51
C ILE A 145 11.13 -2.88 2.35
N ARG A 146 11.59 -2.81 3.61
CA ARG A 146 11.33 -1.66 4.50
C ARG A 146 11.93 -0.38 3.95
N ALA A 147 13.15 -0.42 3.42
CA ALA A 147 13.80 0.76 2.84
C ALA A 147 13.02 1.33 1.65
N ARG A 148 12.51 0.46 0.74
CA ARG A 148 11.68 0.89 -0.40
C ARG A 148 10.31 1.42 0.01
N ALA A 149 9.74 0.93 1.11
CA ALA A 149 8.43 1.34 1.59
C ALA A 149 8.45 2.59 2.50
N LYS A 150 9.63 3.16 2.79
CA LYS A 150 9.73 4.43 3.53
C LYS A 150 9.16 5.56 2.66
N CYS A 151 8.14 6.22 3.19
CA CYS A 151 7.61 7.48 2.68
C CYS A 151 8.51 8.64 3.10
#